data_AF-A0A971STP6-F1
#
_entry.id   AF-A0A971STP6-F1
#
_cell.length_a   1.000
_cell.length_b   1.000
_cell.length_c   1.000
_cell.angle_alpha   90.00
_cell.angle_beta   90.00
_cell.angle_gamma   90.00
#
_symmetry.space_group_name_H-M   'P 1'
#
loop_
_entity.id
_entity.type
_entity.pdbx_description
1 polymer ?
#
loop_
_entity_poly.entity_id
_entity_poly.type
_entity_poly.pdbx_seq_one_letter_code
_entity_poly.pdbx_strand_id
1 'polypeptide(L)'
;VVCGLGSHYRGNILGHRPCVGMVGGKIFFRGVQKNFSEADAKFVKISEDDWQWLTTNMRDFLKAIDREDLYDVLTRDRPRWQMLTALSPHEKALGQRMSISRFRSEVWERELGAGGLIGDLADLDRSQIPLIATGPLRRFVPVWENHKYLPPCQAGCPTGMPVQKRWELIRRGEVQEAIDLALQYTPFPATVCGYLCPNLCMESCTRTRSFLPPVDVSALGRAGANAAEPMPAEPTGKKIAIIGGGPAGLSVAWQLRIMGHEPVVYDRAERPGGKIAAAIPESRYPKEIFEKELERVLGMISYRRMTEELDQQRFLEIRDSHDFTVVATGAWVPRTLNIKGFKRAVPALDFLRGSKCGTMAVGERVVIIGAGNVGCDAATEAHRQGAKDITLIDIQEPASFGKERAAAEKAGARFLWPVSVSAITTEGVELADGKILPCDTVVVAIGDRPDISFLPTGIDIRGGFIVVDDAYRTSDPQVYAIGDSVKPGLLTDAIGAGRTVSRDIDARLKGLDEPFDRLPPMNTESVKLQYYDPGRRPGEDIVECSTLCASCGGCRDCGLCETVCPRQAVSRRDLQRGGYEYRVDGDLCIGCGFCAGACPCGIWEMKENEPLD
;
A
#
# COMPACT_ATOMS: atom_id res chain seq x y z
N VAL A 1 58.97 -37.88 -41.73
CA VAL A 1 60.13 -38.68 -42.17
C VAL A 1 61.38 -37.82 -42.01
N VAL A 2 62.47 -38.33 -41.43
CA VAL A 2 63.73 -37.60 -41.22
C VAL A 2 64.90 -38.39 -41.82
N CYS A 3 65.39 -38.01 -43.01
CA CYS A 3 66.39 -38.81 -43.76
C CYS A 3 67.82 -38.74 -43.19
N GLY A 4 68.10 -37.75 -42.33
CA GLY A 4 69.38 -37.56 -41.65
C GLY A 4 70.59 -37.30 -42.53
N LEU A 5 70.41 -37.16 -43.86
CA LEU A 5 71.49 -36.88 -44.80
C LEU A 5 72.01 -35.44 -44.58
N GLY A 6 73.33 -35.28 -44.42
CA GLY A 6 73.95 -33.98 -44.15
C GLY A 6 73.76 -33.46 -42.72
N SER A 7 73.18 -34.25 -41.80
CA SER A 7 72.98 -33.81 -40.42
C SER A 7 74.29 -33.69 -39.64
N HIS A 8 74.45 -32.58 -38.91
CA HIS A 8 75.54 -32.38 -37.96
C HIS A 8 75.31 -33.10 -36.62
N TYR A 9 74.08 -33.58 -36.36
CA TYR A 9 73.72 -34.27 -35.11
C TYR A 9 74.11 -35.75 -35.16
N ARG A 10 75.17 -36.12 -34.43
CA ARG A 10 75.69 -37.50 -34.41
C ARG A 10 75.01 -38.42 -33.38
N GLY A 11 74.31 -37.87 -32.39
CA GLY A 11 73.75 -38.64 -31.27
C GLY A 11 72.22 -38.70 -31.17
N ASN A 12 71.53 -37.62 -31.58
CA ASN A 12 70.07 -37.50 -31.50
C ASN A 12 69.55 -36.80 -32.75
N ILE A 13 69.24 -37.58 -33.79
CA ILE A 13 68.79 -37.05 -35.08
C ILE A 13 67.43 -36.32 -35.00
N LEU A 14 66.63 -36.58 -33.97
CA LEU A 14 65.32 -35.95 -33.72
C LEU A 14 65.38 -34.80 -32.70
N GLY A 15 66.57 -34.40 -32.23
CA GLY A 15 66.74 -33.35 -31.21
C GLY A 15 66.64 -33.85 -29.77
N HIS A 16 66.51 -32.92 -28.81
CA HIS A 16 66.53 -33.20 -27.36
C HIS A 16 65.10 -33.36 -26.81
N ARG A 17 64.77 -34.54 -26.27
CA ARG A 17 63.43 -34.95 -25.81
C ARG A 17 62.33 -34.92 -26.91
N PRO A 18 62.52 -35.64 -28.03
CA PRO A 18 61.42 -35.80 -29.00
C PRO A 18 60.26 -36.60 -28.40
N CYS A 19 59.09 -36.45 -29.02
CA CYS A 19 57.87 -37.22 -28.75
C CYS A 19 57.17 -36.95 -27.40
N VAL A 20 57.53 -35.92 -26.64
CA VAL A 20 56.74 -35.52 -25.45
C VAL A 20 55.33 -35.13 -25.87
N GLY A 21 54.32 -35.78 -25.30
CA GLY A 21 52.91 -35.56 -25.66
C GLY A 21 52.50 -36.15 -27.02
N MET A 22 53.26 -37.09 -27.58
CA MET A 22 52.89 -37.77 -28.82
C MET A 22 51.59 -38.58 -28.60
N VAL A 23 50.56 -38.29 -29.40
CA VAL A 23 49.22 -38.92 -29.29
C VAL A 23 48.89 -39.87 -30.45
N GLY A 24 49.68 -39.86 -31.53
CA GLY A 24 49.48 -40.72 -32.69
C GLY A 24 50.57 -40.55 -33.76
N GLY A 25 50.54 -41.42 -34.77
CA GLY A 25 51.42 -41.36 -35.94
C GLY A 25 52.73 -42.17 -35.82
N LYS A 26 53.48 -42.20 -36.93
CA LYS A 26 54.77 -42.89 -37.07
C LYS A 26 55.85 -41.91 -37.52
N ILE A 27 57.01 -41.97 -36.90
CA ILE A 27 58.18 -41.17 -37.27
C ILE A 27 59.24 -42.12 -37.82
N PHE A 28 59.40 -42.11 -39.14
CA PHE A 28 60.54 -42.74 -39.81
C PHE A 28 61.74 -41.83 -39.75
N PHE A 29 62.89 -42.34 -39.33
CA PHE A 29 64.13 -41.57 -39.33
C PHE A 29 65.35 -42.43 -39.62
N ARG A 30 66.39 -41.82 -40.18
CA ARG A 30 67.65 -42.47 -40.52
C ARG A 30 68.80 -41.82 -39.74
N GLY A 31 69.42 -42.58 -38.85
CA GLY A 31 70.45 -42.08 -37.93
C GLY A 31 70.29 -42.64 -36.52
N VAL A 32 71.08 -42.15 -35.56
CA VAL A 32 71.04 -42.58 -34.16
C VAL A 32 70.13 -41.64 -33.35
N GLN A 33 69.25 -42.22 -32.52
CA GLN A 33 68.50 -41.50 -31.50
C GLN A 33 68.71 -42.19 -30.14
N LYS A 34 69.26 -41.46 -29.16
CA LYS A 34 69.53 -41.99 -27.82
C LYS A 34 68.38 -41.78 -26.82
N ASN A 35 67.60 -40.70 -26.94
CA ASN A 35 66.51 -40.40 -26.01
C ASN A 35 65.22 -39.96 -26.70
N PHE A 36 64.07 -40.28 -26.11
CA PHE A 36 62.73 -39.84 -26.52
C PHE A 36 61.80 -39.97 -25.31
N SER A 37 60.56 -39.45 -25.41
CA SER A 37 59.55 -39.69 -24.37
C SER A 37 59.10 -41.16 -24.37
N GLU A 38 59.65 -41.97 -23.47
CA GLU A 38 59.23 -43.36 -23.27
C GLU A 38 57.79 -43.47 -22.71
N ALA A 39 57.26 -42.37 -22.14
CA ALA A 39 55.87 -42.29 -21.70
C ALA A 39 54.87 -42.14 -22.86
N ASP A 40 55.33 -41.71 -24.05
CA ASP A 40 54.46 -41.34 -25.16
C ASP A 40 54.74 -42.09 -26.46
N ALA A 41 55.95 -42.60 -26.66
CA ALA A 41 56.35 -43.28 -27.89
C ALA A 41 57.16 -44.55 -27.59
N LYS A 42 57.30 -45.41 -28.60
CA LYS A 42 58.14 -46.62 -28.56
C LYS A 42 58.82 -46.88 -29.89
N PHE A 43 59.97 -47.54 -29.83
CA PHE A 43 60.66 -48.06 -31.01
C PHE A 43 59.92 -49.26 -31.59
N VAL A 44 59.74 -49.27 -32.91
CA VAL A 44 59.12 -50.37 -33.64
C VAL A 44 59.93 -50.68 -34.90
N LYS A 45 60.07 -51.97 -35.20
CA LYS A 45 60.72 -52.42 -36.44
C LYS A 45 59.84 -52.05 -37.64
N ILE A 46 60.46 -51.52 -38.71
CA ILE A 46 59.75 -51.14 -39.92
C ILE A 46 59.25 -52.40 -40.66
N SER A 47 57.94 -52.57 -40.77
CA SER A 47 57.29 -53.65 -41.53
C SER A 47 57.51 -53.51 -43.03
N GLU A 48 57.18 -54.54 -43.82
CA GLU A 48 57.22 -54.44 -45.29
C GLU A 48 56.28 -53.35 -45.81
N ASP A 49 55.05 -53.30 -45.30
CA ASP A 49 54.06 -52.29 -45.72
C ASP A 49 54.53 -50.86 -45.40
N ASP A 50 55.11 -50.66 -44.21
CA ASP A 50 55.64 -49.35 -43.80
C ASP A 50 56.87 -48.96 -44.63
N TRP A 51 57.71 -49.93 -45.00
CA TRP A 51 58.85 -49.69 -45.87
C TRP A 51 58.42 -49.38 -47.31
N GLN A 52 57.44 -50.10 -47.85
CA GLN A 52 56.87 -49.84 -49.16
C GLN A 52 56.19 -48.47 -49.20
N TRP A 53 55.44 -48.10 -48.15
CA TRP A 53 54.88 -46.76 -48.02
C TRP A 53 55.98 -45.69 -48.00
N LEU A 54 57.01 -45.86 -47.18
CA LEU A 54 58.11 -44.90 -47.08
C LEU A 54 58.82 -44.72 -48.42
N THR A 55 59.19 -45.81 -49.09
CA THR A 55 59.93 -45.76 -50.36
C THR A 55 59.10 -45.19 -51.51
N THR A 56 57.83 -45.57 -51.62
CA THR A 56 56.92 -45.03 -52.64
C THR A 56 56.79 -43.51 -52.50
N ASN A 57 56.45 -43.04 -51.29
CA ASN A 57 56.26 -41.61 -51.03
C ASN A 57 57.58 -40.82 -51.00
N MET A 58 58.73 -41.47 -50.75
CA MET A 58 60.05 -40.84 -50.82
C MET A 58 60.34 -40.35 -52.24
N ARG A 59 59.93 -41.10 -53.27
CA ARG A 59 60.14 -40.71 -54.67
C ARG A 59 59.45 -39.38 -54.96
N ASP A 60 58.18 -39.26 -54.58
CA ASP A 60 57.38 -38.06 -54.79
C ASP A 60 57.94 -36.87 -54.00
N PHE A 61 58.35 -37.10 -52.75
CA PHE A 61 58.97 -36.06 -51.93
C PHE A 61 60.30 -35.55 -52.53
N LEU A 62 61.18 -36.46 -52.96
CA LEU A 62 62.47 -36.10 -53.53
C LEU A 62 62.31 -35.37 -54.87
N LYS A 63 61.33 -35.76 -55.68
CA LYS A 63 60.95 -35.04 -56.89
C LYS A 63 60.49 -33.61 -56.59
N ALA A 64 59.67 -33.43 -55.56
CA ALA A 64 59.17 -32.11 -55.17
C ALA A 64 60.27 -31.13 -54.71
N ILE A 65 61.42 -31.64 -54.25
CA ILE A 65 62.57 -30.83 -53.84
C ILE A 65 63.73 -30.86 -54.86
N ASP A 66 63.49 -31.39 -56.05
CA ASP A 66 64.46 -31.53 -57.15
C ASP A 66 65.75 -32.30 -56.75
N ARG A 67 65.58 -33.35 -55.94
CA ARG A 67 66.67 -34.21 -55.43
C ARG A 67 66.42 -35.69 -55.66
N GLU A 68 65.92 -36.05 -56.84
CA GLU A 68 65.66 -37.44 -57.22
C GLU A 68 66.95 -38.29 -57.21
N ASP A 69 68.12 -37.67 -57.35
CA ASP A 69 69.45 -38.29 -57.22
C ASP A 69 69.64 -39.04 -55.90
N LEU A 70 68.94 -38.62 -54.83
CA LEU A 70 69.06 -39.21 -53.51
C LEU A 70 68.20 -40.46 -53.30
N TYR A 71 67.33 -40.81 -54.24
CA TYR A 71 66.37 -41.89 -54.04
C TYR A 71 67.07 -43.22 -53.76
N ASP A 72 68.02 -43.60 -54.60
CA ASP A 72 68.76 -44.85 -54.43
C ASP A 72 69.62 -44.82 -53.17
N VAL A 73 70.15 -43.65 -52.79
CA VAL A 73 70.96 -43.49 -51.57
C VAL A 73 70.11 -43.70 -50.31
N LEU A 74 68.88 -43.20 -50.30
CA LEU A 74 67.99 -43.28 -49.13
C LEU A 74 67.24 -44.61 -49.03
N THR A 75 67.05 -45.32 -50.15
CA THR A 75 66.24 -46.55 -50.20
C THR A 75 67.06 -47.84 -50.31
N ARG A 76 68.35 -47.78 -50.67
CA ARG A 76 69.21 -48.98 -50.76
C ARG A 76 69.52 -49.62 -49.41
N ASP A 77 69.64 -48.82 -48.35
CA ASP A 77 70.10 -49.28 -47.03
C ASP A 77 69.00 -49.18 -45.98
N ARG A 78 68.05 -50.11 -46.06
CA ARG A 78 66.91 -50.22 -45.13
C ARG A 78 67.31 -50.31 -43.65
N PRO A 79 68.34 -51.07 -43.25
CA PRO A 79 68.75 -51.17 -41.84
C PRO A 79 69.12 -49.85 -41.17
N ARG A 80 69.47 -48.80 -41.93
CA ARG A 80 69.76 -47.47 -41.35
C ARG A 80 68.51 -46.68 -40.98
N TRP A 81 67.33 -47.13 -41.38
CA TRP A 81 66.06 -46.53 -40.99
C TRP A 81 65.50 -47.18 -39.72
N GLN A 82 65.01 -46.34 -38.83
CA GLN A 82 64.34 -46.68 -37.59
C GLN A 82 62.97 -46.00 -37.55
N MET A 83 62.07 -46.50 -36.71
CA MET A 83 60.74 -45.95 -36.56
C MET A 83 60.32 -45.85 -35.09
N LEU A 84 59.81 -44.68 -34.72
CA LEU A 84 59.06 -44.48 -33.48
C LEU A 84 57.57 -44.41 -33.80
N THR A 85 56.74 -45.03 -32.97
CA THR A 85 55.28 -44.87 -32.99
C THR A 85 54.79 -44.37 -31.64
N ALA A 86 53.66 -43.67 -31.63
CA ALA A 86 52.98 -43.34 -30.38
C ALA A 86 52.57 -44.62 -29.61
N LEU A 87 52.67 -44.57 -28.29
CA LEU A 87 52.04 -45.56 -27.41
C LEU A 87 50.51 -45.41 -27.51
N SER A 88 49.81 -46.53 -27.61
CA SER A 88 48.35 -46.53 -27.59
C SER A 88 47.82 -46.10 -26.21
N PRO A 89 46.56 -45.64 -26.11
CA PRO A 89 45.96 -45.28 -24.83
C PRO A 89 46.00 -46.38 -23.76
N HIS A 90 46.05 -47.65 -24.18
CA HIS A 90 46.16 -48.80 -23.28
C HIS A 90 47.60 -49.05 -22.82
N GLU A 91 48.60 -48.64 -23.60
CA GLU A 91 50.02 -48.78 -23.26
C GLU A 91 50.54 -47.61 -22.43
N LYS A 92 49.89 -46.44 -22.48
CA LYS A 92 50.23 -45.33 -21.57
C LYS A 92 49.85 -45.73 -20.15
N ALA A 93 50.84 -45.95 -19.30
CA ALA A 93 50.61 -46.25 -17.89
C ALA A 93 49.75 -45.13 -17.27
N LEU A 94 48.57 -45.49 -16.73
CA LEU A 94 47.76 -44.60 -15.90
C LEU A 94 48.53 -44.32 -14.61
N GLY A 95 49.42 -43.32 -14.64
CA GLY A 95 49.99 -42.78 -13.42
C GLY A 95 48.84 -42.39 -12.48
N GLN A 96 48.94 -42.74 -11.19
CA GLN A 96 47.95 -42.31 -10.19
C GLN A 96 47.79 -40.80 -10.27
N ARG A 97 46.61 -40.33 -10.69
CA ARG A 97 46.30 -38.90 -10.70
C ARG A 97 46.30 -38.42 -9.26
N MET A 98 47.15 -37.44 -8.97
CA MET A 98 47.18 -36.77 -7.68
C MET A 98 45.83 -36.10 -7.44
N SER A 99 45.24 -36.29 -6.25
CA SER A 99 44.03 -35.54 -5.88
C SER A 99 44.37 -34.06 -5.71
N ILE A 100 43.40 -33.16 -5.89
CA ILE A 100 43.66 -31.73 -5.76
C ILE A 100 44.10 -31.35 -4.34
N SER A 101 43.60 -32.07 -3.33
CA SER A 101 44.01 -31.92 -1.93
C SER A 101 45.49 -32.27 -1.77
N ARG A 102 45.91 -33.39 -2.36
CA ARG A 102 47.31 -33.84 -2.34
C ARG A 102 48.23 -32.90 -3.14
N PHE A 103 47.78 -32.39 -4.28
CA PHE A 103 48.51 -31.38 -5.05
C PHE A 103 48.67 -30.08 -4.25
N ARG A 104 47.60 -29.63 -3.59
CA ARG A 104 47.63 -28.44 -2.75
C ARG A 104 48.66 -28.59 -1.63
N SER A 105 48.65 -29.69 -0.88
CA SER A 105 49.57 -29.87 0.25
C SER A 105 51.00 -30.22 -0.16
N GLU A 106 51.18 -31.15 -1.10
CA GLU A 106 52.50 -31.71 -1.43
C GLU A 106 53.27 -30.90 -2.47
N VAL A 107 52.58 -30.09 -3.30
CA VAL A 107 53.21 -29.30 -4.36
C VAL A 107 52.99 -27.81 -4.10
N TRP A 108 51.74 -27.35 -4.06
CA TRP A 108 51.42 -25.91 -4.04
C TRP A 108 51.88 -25.22 -2.75
N GLU A 109 51.45 -25.70 -1.59
CA GLU A 109 51.82 -25.11 -0.29
C GLU A 109 53.29 -25.33 0.04
N ARG A 110 53.88 -26.43 -0.46
CA ARG A 110 55.32 -26.69 -0.34
C ARG A 110 56.16 -25.69 -1.13
N GLU A 111 55.73 -25.33 -2.34
CA GLU A 111 56.49 -24.44 -3.22
C GLU A 111 56.21 -22.95 -2.95
N LEU A 112 54.98 -22.61 -2.56
CA LEU A 112 54.52 -21.22 -2.45
C LEU A 112 54.21 -20.79 -1.01
N GLY A 113 54.31 -21.69 -0.03
CA GLY A 113 53.91 -21.42 1.36
C GLY A 113 52.41 -21.66 1.62
N ALA A 114 52.03 -21.67 2.89
CA ALA A 114 50.64 -21.87 3.32
C ALA A 114 49.74 -20.76 2.72
N GLY A 115 48.71 -21.14 1.97
CA GLY A 115 47.83 -20.19 1.28
C GLY A 115 48.30 -19.73 -0.11
N GLY A 116 49.44 -20.22 -0.59
CA GLY A 116 49.99 -19.93 -1.93
C GLY A 116 50.77 -18.61 -2.00
N LEU A 117 50.99 -18.11 -3.23
CA LEU A 117 51.86 -16.97 -3.56
C LEU A 117 51.56 -15.66 -2.78
N ILE A 118 50.33 -15.50 -2.29
CA ILE A 118 49.88 -14.33 -1.51
C ILE A 118 49.28 -14.74 -0.16
N GLY A 119 49.57 -15.94 0.31
CA GLY A 119 49.01 -16.48 1.55
C GLY A 119 49.42 -15.68 2.79
N ASP A 120 50.59 -15.05 2.73
CA ASP A 120 51.16 -14.14 3.73
C ASP A 120 50.59 -12.71 3.66
N LEU A 121 49.92 -12.35 2.57
CA LEU A 121 49.32 -11.02 2.35
C LEU A 121 47.79 -11.01 2.54
N ALA A 122 47.20 -12.16 2.85
CA ALA A 122 45.74 -12.32 2.91
C ALA A 122 45.30 -12.91 4.25
N ASP A 123 44.82 -12.04 5.14
CA ASP A 123 44.16 -12.41 6.41
C ASP A 123 42.69 -12.84 6.21
N LEU A 124 42.26 -13.00 4.96
CA LEU A 124 40.89 -13.39 4.63
C LEU A 124 40.60 -14.80 5.11
N ASP A 125 39.50 -14.98 5.84
CA ASP A 125 39.01 -16.30 6.23
C ASP A 125 38.73 -17.14 4.97
N ARG A 126 39.50 -18.21 4.79
CA ARG A 126 39.36 -19.18 3.70
C ARG A 126 38.56 -20.41 4.11
N SER A 127 37.84 -20.33 5.24
CA SER A 127 36.89 -21.36 5.63
C SER A 127 35.87 -21.58 4.50
N GLN A 128 35.41 -22.83 4.39
CA GLN A 128 34.47 -23.18 3.36
C GLN A 128 33.13 -22.50 3.65
N ILE A 129 32.68 -21.62 2.75
CA ILE A 129 31.33 -21.04 2.84
C ILE A 129 30.32 -22.20 2.82
N PRO A 130 29.46 -22.31 3.85
CA PRO A 130 28.47 -23.38 3.90
C PRO A 130 27.49 -23.25 2.72
N LEU A 131 27.07 -24.39 2.16
CA LEU A 131 26.12 -24.44 1.04
C LEU A 131 24.82 -23.69 1.35
N ILE A 132 24.42 -23.67 2.63
CA ILE A 132 23.30 -22.89 3.13
C ILE A 132 23.86 -21.81 4.05
N ALA A 133 23.83 -20.57 3.58
CA ALA A 133 24.31 -19.43 4.33
C ALA A 133 23.33 -19.03 5.46
N THR A 134 23.89 -18.67 6.61
CA THR A 134 23.17 -18.05 7.74
C THR A 134 23.89 -16.76 8.16
N GLY A 135 23.39 -16.09 9.20
CA GLY A 135 24.03 -14.90 9.78
C GLY A 135 24.23 -13.80 8.73
N PRO A 136 25.43 -13.23 8.62
CA PRO A 136 25.72 -12.16 7.67
C PRO A 136 25.83 -12.64 6.21
N LEU A 137 26.04 -13.94 5.97
CA LEU A 137 26.27 -14.48 4.63
C LEU A 137 24.98 -14.77 3.85
N ARG A 138 23.80 -14.70 4.49
CA ARG A 138 22.52 -14.89 3.79
C ARG A 138 22.18 -13.67 2.94
N ARG A 139 21.49 -13.89 1.83
CA ARG A 139 21.08 -12.80 0.92
C ARG A 139 19.91 -11.96 1.44
N PHE A 140 18.94 -12.59 2.10
CA PHE A 140 17.73 -11.92 2.56
C PHE A 140 17.46 -12.19 4.05
N VAL A 141 16.88 -11.20 4.73
CA VAL A 141 16.50 -11.27 6.13
C VAL A 141 15.00 -11.00 6.27
N PRO A 142 14.25 -11.82 7.03
CA PRO A 142 12.87 -11.51 7.38
C PRO A 142 12.81 -10.44 8.47
N VAL A 143 12.02 -9.38 8.24
CA VAL A 143 11.76 -8.30 9.20
C VAL A 143 10.29 -8.34 9.60
N TRP A 144 10.02 -8.24 10.90
CA TRP A 144 8.67 -8.25 11.46
C TRP A 144 8.10 -6.83 11.51
N GLU A 145 7.39 -6.42 10.46
CA GLU A 145 6.91 -5.04 10.26
C GLU A 145 5.52 -4.80 10.89
N ASN A 146 5.35 -5.24 12.13
CA ASN A 146 4.08 -5.12 12.84
C ASN A 146 3.73 -3.66 13.15
N HIS A 147 2.52 -3.22 12.78
CA HIS A 147 2.02 -1.85 12.96
C HIS A 147 2.88 -0.73 12.33
N LYS A 148 3.76 -1.07 11.37
CA LYS A 148 4.55 -0.07 10.63
C LYS A 148 3.78 0.67 9.55
N TYR A 149 2.70 0.08 9.06
CA TYR A 149 1.91 0.61 7.95
C TYR A 149 0.44 0.75 8.33
N LEU A 150 -0.25 1.74 7.76
CA LEU A 150 -1.69 1.89 7.97
C LEU A 150 -2.47 0.75 7.29
N PRO A 151 -3.41 0.11 8.01
CA PRO A 151 -4.42 -0.72 7.40
C PRO A 151 -5.23 0.11 6.37
N PRO A 152 -5.62 -0.46 5.22
CA PRO A 152 -6.32 0.31 4.18
C PRO A 152 -7.69 0.82 4.64
N CYS A 153 -8.37 0.12 5.55
CA CYS A 153 -9.61 0.59 6.16
C CYS A 153 -9.42 1.84 7.04
N GLN A 154 -8.25 2.02 7.64
CA GLN A 154 -7.90 3.22 8.40
C GLN A 154 -7.40 4.33 7.46
N ALA A 155 -6.55 3.99 6.49
CA ALA A 155 -6.03 4.93 5.51
C ALA A 155 -7.14 5.57 4.64
N GLY A 156 -8.16 4.79 4.27
CA GLY A 156 -9.33 5.28 3.52
C GLY A 156 -10.41 5.94 4.39
N CYS A 157 -10.25 5.97 5.71
CA CYS A 157 -11.21 6.63 6.60
C CYS A 157 -10.81 8.10 6.80
N PRO A 158 -11.65 9.08 6.44
CA PRO A 158 -11.30 10.50 6.59
C PRO A 158 -11.01 10.93 8.04
N THR A 159 -11.60 10.25 9.03
CA THR A 159 -11.32 10.50 10.45
C THR A 159 -10.05 9.81 10.95
N GLY A 160 -9.47 8.90 10.16
CA GLY A 160 -8.32 8.07 10.54
C GLY A 160 -8.66 6.98 11.55
N MET A 161 -9.93 6.57 11.66
CA MET A 161 -10.42 5.56 12.60
C MET A 161 -9.64 4.23 12.48
N PRO A 162 -9.07 3.68 13.57
CA PRO A 162 -8.24 2.48 13.53
C PRO A 162 -9.10 1.22 13.53
N VAL A 163 -9.84 1.01 12.43
CA VAL A 163 -10.83 -0.07 12.30
C VAL A 163 -10.21 -1.45 12.55
N GLN A 164 -9.03 -1.73 12.00
CA GLN A 164 -8.33 -3.00 12.23
C GLN A 164 -7.98 -3.20 13.72
N LYS A 165 -7.51 -2.14 14.41
CA LYS A 165 -7.17 -2.22 15.83
C LYS A 165 -8.39 -2.50 16.69
N ARG A 166 -9.53 -1.89 16.36
CA ARG A 166 -10.81 -2.17 17.05
C ARG A 166 -11.21 -3.64 16.89
N TRP A 167 -11.05 -4.21 15.70
CA TRP A 167 -11.27 -5.66 15.52
C TRP A 167 -10.26 -6.53 16.26
N GLU A 168 -9.01 -6.07 16.39
CA GLU A 168 -7.99 -6.75 17.19
C GLU A 168 -8.37 -6.80 18.68
N LEU A 169 -8.80 -5.68 19.26
CA LEU A 169 -9.28 -5.60 20.63
C LEU A 169 -10.46 -6.56 20.87
N ILE A 170 -11.44 -6.59 19.96
CA ILE A 170 -12.57 -7.53 20.04
C ILE A 170 -12.10 -8.99 20.03
N ARG A 171 -11.13 -9.34 19.18
CA ARG A 171 -10.55 -10.70 19.15
C ARG A 171 -9.82 -11.07 20.45
N ARG A 172 -9.32 -10.08 21.21
CA ARG A 172 -8.70 -10.28 22.53
C ARG A 172 -9.73 -10.36 23.67
N GLY A 173 -11.02 -10.17 23.38
CA GLY A 173 -12.08 -10.08 24.38
C GLY A 173 -12.26 -8.68 24.98
N GLU A 174 -11.49 -7.69 24.52
CA GLU A 174 -11.52 -6.29 24.98
C GLU A 174 -12.59 -5.49 24.20
N VAL A 175 -13.83 -5.98 24.24
CA VAL A 175 -14.93 -5.44 23.41
C VAL A 175 -15.24 -3.99 23.76
N GLN A 176 -15.32 -3.66 25.05
CA GLN A 176 -15.64 -2.30 25.49
C GLN A 176 -14.55 -1.30 25.07
N GLU A 177 -13.27 -1.67 25.20
CA GLU A 177 -12.16 -0.82 24.77
C GLU A 177 -12.21 -0.55 23.25
N ALA A 178 -12.59 -1.55 22.45
CA ALA A 178 -12.80 -1.38 21.01
C ALA A 178 -13.93 -0.40 20.66
N ILE A 179 -14.97 -0.34 21.49
CA ILE A 179 -16.11 0.57 21.35
C ILE A 179 -15.68 1.97 21.76
N ASP A 180 -15.05 2.11 22.93
CA ASP A 180 -14.62 3.38 23.54
C ASP A 180 -13.57 4.08 22.69
N LEU A 181 -12.67 3.31 22.05
CA LEU A 181 -11.63 3.85 21.17
C LEU A 181 -12.20 4.75 20.06
N ALA A 182 -13.46 4.54 19.64
CA ALA A 182 -14.07 5.37 18.60
C ALA A 182 -14.18 6.86 19.01
N LEU A 183 -14.40 7.13 20.30
CA LEU A 183 -14.53 8.49 20.82
C LEU A 183 -13.23 9.30 20.77
N GLN A 184 -12.08 8.64 20.63
CA GLN A 184 -10.80 9.32 20.37
C GLN A 184 -10.70 9.88 18.94
N TYR A 185 -11.62 9.49 18.04
CA TYR A 185 -11.57 9.84 16.62
C TYR A 185 -12.81 10.59 16.13
N THR A 186 -13.96 10.40 16.77
CA THR A 186 -15.21 11.06 16.39
C THR A 186 -16.12 11.27 17.61
N PRO A 187 -16.83 12.41 17.71
CA PRO A 187 -17.88 12.59 18.71
C PRO A 187 -19.16 11.76 18.43
N PHE A 188 -19.34 11.30 17.18
CA PHE A 188 -20.57 10.63 16.70
C PHE A 188 -20.31 9.21 16.16
N PRO A 189 -19.73 8.29 16.96
CA PRO A 189 -19.41 6.94 16.50
C PRO A 189 -20.64 6.15 16.04
N ALA A 190 -21.81 6.33 16.65
CA ALA A 190 -23.02 5.63 16.21
C ALA A 190 -23.75 6.35 15.10
N THR A 191 -24.14 7.61 15.31
CA THR A 191 -24.94 8.37 14.32
C THR A 191 -24.23 8.43 12.98
N VAL A 192 -22.93 8.76 12.99
CA VAL A 192 -22.17 8.87 11.74
C VAL A 192 -21.61 7.52 11.32
N CYS A 193 -20.72 6.89 12.09
CA CYS A 193 -20.05 5.67 11.62
C CYS A 193 -20.95 4.43 11.58
N GLY A 194 -22.07 4.40 12.31
CA GLY A 194 -23.02 3.29 12.29
C GLY A 194 -24.14 3.42 11.24
N TYR A 195 -24.59 4.66 10.96
CA TYR A 195 -25.78 4.90 10.12
C TYR A 195 -25.50 5.74 8.87
N LEU A 196 -24.91 6.93 9.02
CA LEU A 196 -24.82 7.92 7.94
C LEU A 196 -23.60 7.78 7.02
N CYS A 197 -22.51 7.20 7.51
CA CYS A 197 -21.29 6.99 6.75
C CYS A 197 -21.54 6.04 5.55
N PRO A 198 -20.99 6.34 4.36
CA PRO A 198 -21.01 5.40 3.24
C PRO A 198 -20.06 4.19 3.44
N ASN A 199 -19.28 4.17 4.53
CA ASN A 199 -18.35 3.11 4.89
C ASN A 199 -17.19 2.92 3.90
N LEU A 200 -16.48 4.01 3.57
CA LEU A 200 -15.25 3.98 2.74
C LEU A 200 -14.17 3.00 3.25
N CYS A 201 -14.18 2.71 4.56
CA CYS A 201 -13.31 1.70 5.17
C CYS A 201 -13.67 0.26 4.78
N MET A 202 -14.94 -0.02 4.45
CA MET A 202 -15.40 -1.28 3.88
C MET A 202 -15.04 -1.38 2.40
N GLU A 203 -15.19 -0.28 1.65
CA GLU A 203 -14.77 -0.21 0.23
C GLU A 203 -13.26 -0.45 0.09
N SER A 204 -12.47 0.17 0.96
CA SER A 204 -11.02 -0.02 1.05
C SER A 204 -10.59 -1.36 1.66
N CYS A 205 -11.52 -2.24 2.06
CA CYS A 205 -11.15 -3.47 2.75
C CYS A 205 -10.42 -4.42 1.81
N THR A 206 -9.22 -4.87 2.18
CA THR A 206 -8.39 -5.79 1.37
C THR A 206 -9.15 -7.02 0.87
N ARG A 207 -10.15 -7.50 1.61
CA ARG A 207 -10.99 -8.65 1.28
C ARG A 207 -11.67 -8.53 -0.10
N THR A 208 -12.04 -7.31 -0.51
CA THR A 208 -12.72 -7.07 -1.79
C THR A 208 -11.87 -7.47 -2.99
N ARG A 209 -10.53 -7.46 -2.85
CA ARG A 209 -9.57 -7.89 -3.90
C ARG A 209 -9.73 -9.34 -4.34
N SER A 210 -10.28 -10.19 -3.48
CA SER A 210 -10.53 -11.61 -3.78
C SER A 210 -12.03 -11.92 -3.79
N PHE A 211 -12.86 -10.93 -4.12
CA PHE A 211 -14.32 -11.04 -4.15
C PHE A 211 -14.94 -11.54 -2.83
N LEU A 212 -14.21 -11.40 -1.72
CA LEU A 212 -14.73 -11.68 -0.39
C LEU A 212 -15.54 -10.48 0.09
N PRO A 213 -16.67 -10.69 0.78
CA PRO A 213 -17.41 -9.60 1.41
C PRO A 213 -16.50 -8.83 2.37
N PRO A 214 -16.53 -7.47 2.36
CA PRO A 214 -15.79 -6.69 3.33
C PRO A 214 -16.28 -6.99 4.76
N VAL A 215 -15.46 -6.69 5.76
CA VAL A 215 -15.92 -6.79 7.16
C VAL A 215 -16.92 -5.68 7.41
N ASP A 216 -18.12 -6.02 7.87
CA ASP A 216 -19.14 -5.04 8.19
C ASP A 216 -18.75 -4.27 9.47
N VAL A 217 -18.48 -2.98 9.32
CA VAL A 217 -18.13 -2.09 10.43
C VAL A 217 -19.34 -1.37 11.02
N SER A 218 -20.50 -1.46 10.36
CA SER A 218 -21.68 -0.69 10.74
C SER A 218 -22.22 -1.12 12.11
N ALA A 219 -22.21 -2.42 12.41
CA ALA A 219 -22.57 -2.96 13.72
C ALA A 219 -21.64 -2.41 14.82
N LEU A 220 -20.34 -2.37 14.55
CA LEU A 220 -19.34 -1.80 15.44
C LEU A 220 -19.47 -0.26 15.58
N GLY A 221 -19.92 0.43 14.52
CA GLY A 221 -20.32 1.83 14.59
C GLY A 221 -21.52 2.03 15.51
N ARG A 222 -22.60 1.28 15.30
CA ARG A 222 -23.83 1.33 16.12
C ARG A 222 -23.57 1.04 17.60
N ALA A 223 -22.69 0.09 17.91
CA ALA A 223 -22.25 -0.21 19.28
C ALA A 223 -21.60 1.00 19.99
N GLY A 224 -21.05 1.96 19.22
CA GLY A 224 -20.50 3.23 19.71
C GLY A 224 -21.48 4.10 20.49
N ALA A 225 -22.79 3.84 20.39
CA ALA A 225 -23.81 4.51 21.21
C ALA A 225 -23.60 4.25 22.71
N ASN A 226 -22.90 3.17 23.07
CA ASN A 226 -22.57 2.77 24.44
C ASN A 226 -21.09 2.97 24.78
N ALA A 227 -20.36 3.76 24.00
CA ALA A 227 -18.99 4.13 24.30
C ALA A 227 -18.91 4.98 25.58
N ALA A 228 -17.99 4.62 26.48
CA ALA A 228 -17.70 5.33 27.70
C ALA A 228 -16.96 6.64 27.38
N GLU A 229 -17.38 7.72 28.03
CA GLU A 229 -16.83 9.05 27.82
C GLU A 229 -15.34 9.11 28.21
N PRO A 230 -14.46 9.67 27.36
CA PRO A 230 -13.06 9.80 27.70
C PRO A 230 -12.84 10.89 28.75
N MET A 231 -11.93 10.65 29.68
CA MET A 231 -11.51 11.67 30.63
C MET A 231 -10.66 12.74 29.92
N PRO A 232 -11.02 14.03 29.99
CA PRO A 232 -10.18 15.11 29.47
C PRO A 232 -8.80 15.13 30.12
N ALA A 233 -7.79 15.55 29.35
CA ALA A 233 -6.49 15.91 29.89
C ALA A 233 -6.58 17.15 30.79
N GLU A 234 -5.50 17.40 31.54
CA GLU A 234 -5.41 18.53 32.45
C GLU A 234 -5.67 19.88 31.74
N PRO A 235 -6.39 20.82 32.36
CA PRO A 235 -6.70 22.10 31.76
C PRO A 235 -5.45 22.89 31.37
N THR A 236 -5.35 23.23 30.09
CA THR A 236 -4.24 24.01 29.52
C THR A 236 -4.40 25.52 29.68
N GLY A 237 -5.62 25.98 30.01
CA GLY A 237 -5.97 27.41 30.07
C GLY A 237 -6.12 28.09 28.71
N LYS A 238 -5.97 27.34 27.60
CA LYS A 238 -6.08 27.85 26.23
C LYS A 238 -7.52 27.83 25.73
N LYS A 239 -7.95 28.92 25.09
CA LYS A 239 -9.34 29.14 24.65
C LYS A 239 -9.43 29.16 23.12
N ILE A 240 -10.37 28.40 22.57
CA ILE A 240 -10.56 28.30 21.12
C ILE A 240 -12.01 28.57 20.77
N ALA A 241 -12.23 29.52 19.86
CA ALA A 241 -13.55 29.79 19.30
C ALA A 241 -13.84 28.86 18.13
N ILE A 242 -15.04 28.29 18.08
CA ILE A 242 -15.54 27.52 16.95
C ILE A 242 -16.83 28.17 16.47
N ILE A 243 -16.86 28.66 15.23
CA ILE A 243 -18.03 29.28 14.62
C ILE A 243 -18.75 28.23 13.76
N GLY A 244 -19.87 27.73 14.27
CA GLY A 244 -20.68 26.66 13.67
C GLY A 244 -20.69 25.39 14.53
N GLY A 245 -21.86 25.08 15.09
CA GLY A 245 -22.18 23.88 15.87
C GLY A 245 -22.61 22.70 15.00
N GLY A 246 -22.09 22.60 13.78
CA GLY A 246 -22.25 21.42 12.93
C GLY A 246 -21.27 20.30 13.26
N PRO A 247 -21.30 19.17 12.51
CA PRO A 247 -20.43 18.02 12.76
C PRO A 247 -18.94 18.35 12.76
N ALA A 248 -18.51 19.24 11.87
CA ALA A 248 -17.13 19.71 11.81
C ALA A 248 -16.72 20.45 13.09
N GLY A 249 -17.47 21.48 13.48
CA GLY A 249 -17.18 22.29 14.66
C GLY A 249 -17.32 21.51 15.97
N LEU A 250 -18.33 20.65 16.09
CA LEU A 250 -18.48 19.76 17.24
C LEU A 250 -17.33 18.75 17.33
N SER A 251 -16.77 18.29 16.21
CA SER A 251 -15.56 17.46 16.23
C SER A 251 -14.34 18.24 16.73
N VAL A 252 -14.16 19.50 16.31
CA VAL A 252 -13.08 20.36 16.82
C VAL A 252 -13.20 20.55 18.32
N ALA A 253 -14.41 20.93 18.78
CA ALA A 253 -14.68 21.18 20.19
C ALA A 253 -14.44 19.91 21.03
N TRP A 254 -14.97 18.77 20.59
CA TRP A 254 -14.76 17.48 21.24
C TRP A 254 -13.28 17.12 21.39
N GLN A 255 -12.52 17.19 20.31
CA GLN A 255 -11.11 16.81 20.27
C GLN A 255 -10.24 17.75 21.12
N LEU A 256 -10.44 19.07 21.00
CA LEU A 256 -9.73 20.06 21.82
C LEU A 256 -10.07 19.91 23.31
N ARG A 257 -11.32 19.58 23.63
CA ARG A 257 -11.73 19.36 25.02
C ARG A 257 -11.01 18.15 25.62
N ILE A 258 -10.92 17.04 24.91
CA ILE A 258 -10.16 15.86 25.34
C ILE A 258 -8.69 16.20 25.56
N MET A 259 -8.11 17.08 24.74
CA MET A 259 -6.73 17.56 24.88
C MET A 259 -6.52 18.57 26.02
N GLY A 260 -7.57 18.93 26.76
CA GLY A 260 -7.49 19.84 27.93
C GLY A 260 -7.63 21.32 27.58
N HIS A 261 -8.00 21.68 26.35
CA HIS A 261 -8.31 23.05 25.97
C HIS A 261 -9.77 23.42 26.28
N GLU A 262 -10.08 24.72 26.25
CA GLU A 262 -11.43 25.28 26.48
C GLU A 262 -12.06 25.73 25.15
N PRO A 263 -12.79 24.84 24.45
CA PRO A 263 -13.51 25.19 23.24
C PRO A 263 -14.84 25.88 23.54
N VAL A 264 -15.13 26.95 22.80
CA VAL A 264 -16.42 27.66 22.83
C VAL A 264 -17.05 27.61 21.44
N VAL A 265 -18.18 26.92 21.33
CA VAL A 265 -18.94 26.82 20.08
C VAL A 265 -19.96 27.94 20.01
N TYR A 266 -19.92 28.71 18.92
CA TYR A 266 -20.86 29.77 18.59
C TYR A 266 -21.74 29.32 17.41
N ASP A 267 -23.06 29.33 17.58
CA ASP A 267 -24.00 28.99 16.50
C ASP A 267 -25.29 29.81 16.62
N ARG A 268 -25.93 30.11 15.49
CA ARG A 268 -27.24 30.78 15.42
C ARG A 268 -28.40 29.90 15.88
N ALA A 269 -28.25 28.59 15.74
CA ALA A 269 -29.27 27.61 16.09
C ALA A 269 -29.49 27.59 17.60
N GLU A 270 -30.72 27.27 18.01
CA GLU A 270 -31.00 27.07 19.43
C GLU A 270 -30.30 25.82 19.98
N ARG A 271 -30.28 24.75 19.18
CA ARG A 271 -29.62 23.49 19.48
C ARG A 271 -28.61 23.18 18.37
N PRO A 272 -27.38 22.76 18.70
CA PRO A 272 -26.37 22.41 17.70
C PRO A 272 -26.69 21.08 17.01
N GLY A 273 -25.90 20.74 16.00
CA GLY A 273 -26.05 19.53 15.19
C GLY A 273 -25.97 19.79 13.68
N GLY A 274 -26.01 21.06 13.27
CA GLY A 274 -25.90 21.48 11.87
C GLY A 274 -26.85 20.73 10.93
N LYS A 275 -26.35 20.30 9.77
CA LYS A 275 -27.16 19.57 8.77
C LYS A 275 -27.67 18.22 9.26
N ILE A 276 -26.99 17.54 10.20
CA ILE A 276 -27.50 16.28 10.78
C ILE A 276 -28.85 16.54 11.46
N ALA A 277 -28.89 17.49 12.39
CA ALA A 277 -30.11 17.85 13.09
C ALA A 277 -31.15 18.49 12.16
N ALA A 278 -30.73 19.44 11.31
CA ALA A 278 -31.66 20.26 10.55
C ALA A 278 -32.27 19.56 9.32
N ALA A 279 -31.48 18.80 8.56
CA ALA A 279 -31.83 18.44 7.18
C ALA A 279 -31.80 16.95 6.86
N ILE A 280 -30.92 16.17 7.50
CA ILE A 280 -30.86 14.73 7.22
C ILE A 280 -32.14 14.05 7.72
N PRO A 281 -32.82 13.25 6.89
CA PRO A 281 -34.06 12.56 7.28
C PRO A 281 -33.88 11.61 8.47
N GLU A 282 -34.88 11.52 9.36
CA GLU A 282 -34.86 10.59 10.51
C GLU A 282 -34.96 9.12 10.07
N SER A 283 -35.38 8.85 8.82
CA SER A 283 -35.33 7.50 8.23
C SER A 283 -33.89 6.98 8.04
N ARG A 284 -32.89 7.87 8.05
CA ARG A 284 -31.48 7.53 7.85
C ARG A 284 -30.77 7.10 9.13
N TYR A 285 -31.25 7.54 10.29
CA TYR A 285 -30.61 7.29 11.59
C TYR A 285 -31.63 7.43 12.74
N PRO A 286 -31.54 6.63 13.82
CA PRO A 286 -32.41 6.79 14.98
C PRO A 286 -32.14 8.11 15.71
N LYS A 287 -33.19 8.91 15.91
CA LYS A 287 -33.09 10.23 16.53
C LYS A 287 -32.55 10.16 17.95
N GLU A 288 -33.01 9.18 18.72
CA GLU A 288 -32.64 8.98 20.12
C GLU A 288 -31.13 8.74 20.29
N ILE A 289 -30.51 8.06 19.31
CA ILE A 289 -29.06 7.84 19.29
C ILE A 289 -28.33 9.16 19.06
N PHE A 290 -28.78 9.96 18.09
CA PHE A 290 -28.16 11.26 17.83
C PHE A 290 -28.29 12.20 19.04
N GLU A 291 -29.47 12.27 19.66
CA GLU A 291 -29.66 13.12 20.83
C GLU A 291 -28.78 12.68 22.01
N LYS A 292 -28.66 11.36 22.26
CA LYS A 292 -27.75 10.83 23.28
C LYS A 292 -26.29 11.22 23.01
N GLU A 293 -25.81 11.07 21.77
CA GLU A 293 -24.44 11.44 21.42
C GLU A 293 -24.21 12.95 21.48
N LEU A 294 -25.21 13.74 21.08
CA LEU A 294 -25.16 15.20 21.16
C LEU A 294 -25.12 15.68 22.61
N GLU A 295 -25.93 15.10 23.50
CA GLU A 295 -25.93 15.43 24.93
C GLU A 295 -24.58 15.10 25.58
N ARG A 296 -23.96 13.96 25.24
CA ARG A 296 -22.59 13.63 25.66
C ARG A 296 -21.59 14.70 25.23
N VAL A 297 -21.65 15.15 23.98
CA VAL A 297 -20.76 16.21 23.48
C VAL A 297 -21.00 17.52 24.23
N LEU A 298 -22.26 17.93 24.40
CA LEU A 298 -22.63 19.17 25.08
C LEU A 298 -22.32 19.16 26.57
N GLY A 299 -22.30 18.00 27.21
CA GLY A 299 -21.84 17.85 28.61
C GLY A 299 -20.36 18.19 28.79
N MET A 300 -19.56 18.12 27.73
CA MET A 300 -18.11 18.35 27.79
C MET A 300 -17.67 19.72 27.28
N ILE A 301 -18.47 20.40 26.45
CA ILE A 301 -18.06 21.64 25.75
C ILE A 301 -18.93 22.84 26.11
N SER A 302 -18.42 24.05 25.88
CA SER A 302 -19.23 25.27 26.01
C SER A 302 -19.95 25.58 24.69
N TYR A 303 -21.28 25.76 24.76
CA TYR A 303 -22.10 26.17 23.62
C TYR A 303 -22.75 27.54 23.88
N ARG A 304 -22.65 28.44 22.90
CA ARG A 304 -23.21 29.80 22.95
C ARG A 304 -24.08 30.04 21.72
N ARG A 305 -25.38 30.19 21.96
CA ARG A 305 -26.31 30.66 20.93
C ARG A 305 -26.03 32.13 20.61
N MET A 306 -25.85 32.42 19.33
CA MET A 306 -25.77 33.78 18.79
C MET A 306 -27.15 34.26 18.37
N THR A 307 -27.64 35.33 18.99
CA THR A 307 -28.90 35.98 18.62
C THR A 307 -28.71 37.13 17.65
N GLU A 308 -27.52 37.74 17.65
CA GLU A 308 -27.12 38.79 16.72
C GLU A 308 -26.51 38.18 15.46
N GLU A 309 -26.62 38.88 14.33
CA GLU A 309 -25.96 38.46 13.10
C GLU A 309 -24.43 38.50 13.26
N LEU A 310 -23.75 37.49 12.71
CA LEU A 310 -22.30 37.48 12.67
C LEU A 310 -21.87 38.40 11.52
N ASP A 311 -21.36 39.58 11.85
CA ASP A 311 -20.72 40.48 10.90
C ASP A 311 -19.19 40.46 11.07
N GLN A 312 -18.49 41.28 10.28
CA GLN A 312 -17.03 41.37 10.33
C GLN A 312 -16.52 41.86 11.68
N GLN A 313 -17.19 42.83 12.29
CA GLN A 313 -16.78 43.39 13.58
C GLN A 313 -16.89 42.32 14.67
N ARG A 314 -18.03 41.61 14.70
CA ARG A 314 -18.27 40.55 15.66
C ARG A 314 -17.34 39.37 15.47
N PHE A 315 -17.03 39.02 14.22
CA PHE A 315 -16.03 37.99 13.93
C PHE A 315 -14.65 38.35 14.50
N LEU A 316 -14.20 39.59 14.32
CA LEU A 316 -12.92 40.07 14.85
C LEU A 316 -12.90 40.06 16.38
N GLU A 317 -13.99 40.46 17.04
CA GLU A 317 -14.11 40.38 18.51
C GLU A 317 -13.99 38.94 19.03
N ILE A 318 -14.62 37.98 18.34
CA ILE A 318 -14.51 36.56 18.70
C ILE A 318 -13.07 36.09 18.48
N ARG A 319 -12.46 36.44 17.35
CA ARG A 319 -11.08 36.07 17.04
C ARG A 319 -10.10 36.60 18.08
N ASP A 320 -10.18 37.89 18.39
CA ASP A 320 -9.22 38.57 19.26
C ASP A 320 -9.35 38.16 20.75
N SER A 321 -10.48 37.54 21.13
CA SER A 321 -10.73 37.05 22.50
C SER A 321 -10.32 35.59 22.74
N HIS A 322 -9.83 34.88 21.73
CA HIS A 322 -9.43 33.47 21.80
C HIS A 322 -8.01 33.26 21.26
N ASP A 323 -7.32 32.18 21.64
CA ASP A 323 -6.00 31.86 21.09
C ASP A 323 -6.09 31.49 19.60
N PHE A 324 -7.14 30.77 19.21
CA PHE A 324 -7.43 30.38 17.83
C PHE A 324 -8.93 30.43 17.53
N THR A 325 -9.29 30.60 16.25
CA THR A 325 -10.68 30.56 15.77
C THR A 325 -10.84 29.56 14.62
N VAL A 326 -11.89 28.75 14.67
CA VAL A 326 -12.21 27.78 13.61
C VAL A 326 -13.56 28.08 12.99
N VAL A 327 -13.57 28.36 11.69
CA VAL A 327 -14.77 28.59 10.89
C VAL A 327 -15.31 27.25 10.37
N ALA A 328 -16.44 26.83 10.91
CA ALA A 328 -17.12 25.57 10.60
C ALA A 328 -18.62 25.80 10.29
N THR A 329 -18.94 26.94 9.67
CA THR A 329 -20.31 27.41 9.40
C THR A 329 -21.06 26.52 8.41
N GLY A 330 -20.34 25.80 7.55
CA GLY A 330 -20.88 24.97 6.48
C GLY A 330 -21.53 25.78 5.35
N ALA A 331 -22.08 25.07 4.36
CA ALA A 331 -22.77 25.66 3.22
C ALA A 331 -24.29 25.65 3.43
N TRP A 332 -24.90 26.84 3.53
CA TRP A 332 -26.33 27.02 3.78
C TRP A 332 -27.03 27.90 2.75
N VAL A 333 -26.30 28.53 1.83
CA VAL A 333 -26.85 29.41 0.80
C VAL A 333 -27.11 28.60 -0.47
N PRO A 334 -28.37 28.36 -0.87
CA PRO A 334 -28.65 27.54 -2.04
C PRO A 334 -28.11 28.16 -3.32
N ARG A 335 -27.58 27.31 -4.22
CA ARG A 335 -27.23 27.78 -5.56
C ARG A 335 -28.49 28.04 -6.39
N THR A 336 -28.42 29.06 -7.22
CA THR A 336 -29.50 29.47 -8.10
C THR A 336 -29.16 29.20 -9.56
N LEU A 337 -30.19 28.92 -10.37
CA LEU A 337 -30.06 28.81 -11.82
C LEU A 337 -30.61 30.08 -12.48
N ASN A 338 -29.92 30.56 -13.50
CA ASN A 338 -30.38 31.69 -14.31
C ASN A 338 -31.40 31.23 -15.37
N ILE A 339 -32.58 30.80 -14.91
CA ILE A 339 -33.67 30.32 -15.76
C ILE A 339 -34.98 31.03 -15.43
N LYS A 340 -35.88 31.12 -16.41
CA LYS A 340 -37.20 31.70 -16.21
C LYS A 340 -37.99 30.84 -15.22
N GLY A 341 -38.60 31.49 -14.23
CA GLY A 341 -39.47 30.83 -13.25
C GLY A 341 -38.75 30.08 -12.12
N PHE A 342 -37.44 30.24 -11.95
CA PHE A 342 -36.65 29.60 -10.89
C PHE A 342 -37.25 29.74 -9.47
N LYS A 343 -37.88 30.88 -9.17
CA LYS A 343 -38.56 31.15 -7.88
C LYS A 343 -39.69 30.17 -7.53
N ARG A 344 -40.15 29.35 -8.48
CA ARG A 344 -41.15 28.29 -8.26
C ARG A 344 -40.54 27.03 -7.64
N ALA A 345 -39.23 26.85 -7.73
CA ALA A 345 -38.56 25.72 -7.12
C ALA A 345 -38.29 25.96 -5.63
N VAL A 346 -38.40 24.88 -4.86
CA VAL A 346 -38.02 24.84 -3.46
C VAL A 346 -36.56 24.37 -3.36
N PRO A 347 -35.65 25.10 -2.70
CA PRO A 347 -34.31 24.60 -2.43
C PRO A 347 -34.35 23.30 -1.63
N ALA A 348 -33.49 22.33 -1.98
CA ALA A 348 -33.51 21.01 -1.35
C ALA A 348 -33.30 21.05 0.17
N LEU A 349 -32.46 21.97 0.66
CA LEU A 349 -32.23 22.12 2.09
C LEU A 349 -33.49 22.59 2.83
N ASP A 350 -34.23 23.54 2.25
CA ASP A 350 -35.49 24.03 2.81
C ASP A 350 -36.59 22.96 2.71
N PHE A 351 -36.62 22.24 1.60
CA PHE A 351 -37.50 21.09 1.39
C PHE A 351 -37.32 20.03 2.48
N LEU A 352 -36.08 19.58 2.70
CA LEU A 352 -35.75 18.55 3.69
C LEU A 352 -36.01 19.00 5.13
N ARG A 353 -35.67 20.26 5.47
CA ARG A 353 -35.99 20.86 6.77
C ARG A 353 -37.50 20.90 7.00
N GLY A 354 -38.26 21.38 6.02
CA GLY A 354 -39.72 21.41 6.09
C GLY A 354 -40.33 20.02 6.19
N SER A 355 -39.78 19.04 5.46
CA SER A 355 -40.21 17.63 5.53
C SER A 355 -40.04 17.06 6.94
N LYS A 356 -38.89 17.32 7.55
CA LYS A 356 -38.55 16.86 8.91
C LYS A 356 -39.45 17.50 9.97
N CYS A 357 -39.79 18.78 9.81
CA CYS A 357 -40.71 19.49 10.70
C CYS A 357 -42.19 19.22 10.41
N GLY A 358 -42.53 18.48 9.35
CA GLY A 358 -43.92 18.26 8.93
C GLY A 358 -44.62 19.50 8.38
N THR A 359 -43.87 20.51 7.94
CA THR A 359 -44.39 21.79 7.43
C THR A 359 -44.35 21.90 5.90
N MET A 360 -43.80 20.90 5.22
CA MET A 360 -43.72 20.84 3.76
C MET A 360 -44.89 20.04 3.18
N ALA A 361 -45.48 20.53 2.09
CA ALA A 361 -46.46 19.81 1.31
C ALA A 361 -45.89 19.50 -0.08
N VAL A 362 -46.22 18.32 -0.59
CA VAL A 362 -45.73 17.81 -1.88
C VAL A 362 -46.92 17.39 -2.72
N GLY A 363 -46.92 17.75 -4.00
CA GLY A 363 -47.92 17.28 -4.97
C GLY A 363 -47.68 15.85 -5.44
N GLU A 364 -48.55 15.32 -6.29
CA GLU A 364 -48.43 13.93 -6.74
C GLU A 364 -47.22 13.70 -7.68
N ARG A 365 -46.84 14.73 -8.45
CA ARG A 365 -45.73 14.69 -9.41
C ARG A 365 -44.61 15.63 -9.00
N VAL A 366 -43.42 15.09 -8.81
CA VAL A 366 -42.24 15.82 -8.30
C VAL A 366 -41.09 15.70 -9.29
N VAL A 367 -40.51 16.85 -9.66
CA VAL A 367 -39.26 16.91 -10.40
C VAL A 367 -38.17 17.48 -9.50
N ILE A 368 -37.05 16.78 -9.40
CA ILE A 368 -35.89 17.18 -8.60
C ILE A 368 -34.74 17.50 -9.54
N ILE A 369 -34.29 18.75 -9.54
CA ILE A 369 -33.18 19.23 -10.35
C ILE A 369 -31.88 19.01 -9.58
N GLY A 370 -31.10 18.02 -9.99
CA GLY A 370 -29.88 17.53 -9.33
C GLY A 370 -30.09 16.12 -8.78
N ALA A 371 -29.29 15.16 -9.27
CA ALA A 371 -29.42 13.74 -8.95
C ALA A 371 -28.29 13.20 -8.04
N GLY A 372 -27.71 14.05 -7.19
CA GLY A 372 -26.78 13.64 -6.13
C GLY A 372 -27.49 13.07 -4.89
N ASN A 373 -26.73 12.71 -3.84
CA ASN A 373 -27.28 12.10 -2.62
C ASN A 373 -28.38 12.95 -1.96
N VAL A 374 -28.23 14.28 -1.92
CA VAL A 374 -29.27 15.20 -1.41
C VAL A 374 -30.54 15.14 -2.25
N GLY A 375 -30.43 14.99 -3.57
CA GLY A 375 -31.58 14.79 -4.46
C GLY A 375 -32.28 13.45 -4.18
N CYS A 376 -31.53 12.39 -3.91
CA CYS A 376 -32.07 11.09 -3.51
C CYS A 376 -32.77 11.12 -2.15
N ASP A 377 -32.23 11.85 -1.17
CA ASP A 377 -32.90 12.07 0.12
C ASP A 377 -34.21 12.85 -0.09
N ALA A 378 -34.20 13.90 -0.92
CA ALA A 378 -35.41 14.65 -1.26
C ALA A 378 -36.46 13.80 -1.98
N ALA A 379 -36.03 12.89 -2.87
CA ALA A 379 -36.91 11.92 -3.54
C ALA A 379 -37.57 10.97 -2.54
N THR A 380 -36.78 10.42 -1.61
CA THR A 380 -37.27 9.50 -0.59
C THR A 380 -38.27 10.19 0.34
N GLU A 381 -38.00 11.44 0.74
CA GLU A 381 -38.91 12.23 1.56
C GLU A 381 -40.17 12.67 0.80
N ALA A 382 -40.07 13.02 -0.48
CA ALA A 382 -41.23 13.29 -1.32
C ALA A 382 -42.15 12.07 -1.41
N HIS A 383 -41.58 10.88 -1.60
CA HIS A 383 -42.34 9.62 -1.58
C HIS A 383 -43.03 9.37 -0.25
N ARG A 384 -42.33 9.57 0.87
CA ARG A 384 -42.90 9.45 2.22
C ARG A 384 -44.10 10.39 2.44
N GLN A 385 -44.10 11.55 1.79
CA GLN A 385 -45.20 12.53 1.83
C GLN A 385 -46.32 12.26 0.82
N GLY A 386 -46.24 11.18 0.03
CA GLY A 386 -47.31 10.75 -0.87
C GLY A 386 -47.09 11.07 -2.36
N ALA A 387 -45.91 11.54 -2.77
CA ALA A 387 -45.59 11.68 -4.19
C ALA A 387 -45.63 10.31 -4.90
N LYS A 388 -46.28 10.27 -6.06
CA LYS A 388 -46.49 9.07 -6.87
C LYS A 388 -45.57 8.99 -8.08
N ASP A 389 -45.23 10.15 -8.65
CA ASP A 389 -44.31 10.26 -9.77
C ASP A 389 -43.14 11.15 -9.37
N ILE A 390 -41.94 10.56 -9.25
CA ILE A 390 -40.73 11.26 -8.82
C ILE A 390 -39.68 11.08 -9.89
N THR A 391 -39.20 12.19 -10.45
CA THR A 391 -38.15 12.19 -11.47
C THR A 391 -37.00 13.10 -11.03
N LEU A 392 -35.80 12.54 -10.88
CA LEU A 392 -34.56 13.28 -10.68
C LEU A 392 -33.93 13.53 -12.05
N ILE A 393 -33.52 14.76 -12.28
CA ILE A 393 -32.90 15.19 -13.54
C ILE A 393 -31.51 15.76 -13.29
N ASP A 394 -30.57 15.47 -14.18
CA ASP A 394 -29.19 15.97 -14.07
C ASP A 394 -28.56 16.21 -15.46
N ILE A 395 -27.64 17.16 -15.52
CA ILE A 395 -26.88 17.49 -16.74
C ILE A 395 -25.79 16.46 -17.03
N GLN A 396 -25.36 15.73 -16.00
CA GLN A 396 -24.29 14.75 -16.05
C GLN A 396 -24.76 13.42 -15.47
N GLU A 397 -23.91 12.39 -15.54
CA GLU A 397 -24.17 11.14 -14.85
C GLU A 397 -24.37 11.40 -13.33
N PRO A 398 -25.47 10.90 -12.73
CA PRO A 398 -25.77 11.14 -11.33
C PRO A 398 -24.62 10.73 -10.42
N ALA A 399 -24.12 11.68 -9.63
CA ALA A 399 -23.08 11.43 -8.62
C ALA A 399 -23.62 10.73 -7.36
N SER A 400 -24.89 10.30 -7.35
CA SER A 400 -25.49 9.58 -6.23
C SER A 400 -25.06 8.12 -6.18
N PHE A 401 -24.85 7.63 -4.97
CA PHE A 401 -24.38 6.26 -4.70
C PHE A 401 -24.93 5.76 -3.36
N GLY A 402 -24.63 4.51 -3.02
CA GLY A 402 -24.88 3.95 -1.70
C GLY A 402 -26.36 3.82 -1.33
N LYS A 403 -26.66 4.01 -0.04
CA LYS A 403 -27.99 3.76 0.54
C LYS A 403 -29.02 4.78 0.05
N GLU A 404 -28.58 6.01 -0.17
CA GLU A 404 -29.38 7.13 -0.65
C GLU A 404 -30.00 6.82 -2.01
N ARG A 405 -29.15 6.40 -2.95
CA ARG A 405 -29.60 6.02 -4.28
C ARG A 405 -30.54 4.82 -4.23
N ALA A 406 -30.17 3.77 -3.50
CA ALA A 406 -31.00 2.58 -3.37
C ALA A 406 -32.38 2.87 -2.74
N ALA A 407 -32.44 3.79 -1.78
CA ALA A 407 -33.71 4.23 -1.17
C ALA A 407 -34.58 5.00 -2.17
N ALA A 408 -34.00 5.91 -2.95
CA ALA A 408 -34.72 6.64 -3.99
C ALA A 408 -35.25 5.70 -5.09
N GLU A 409 -34.44 4.75 -5.55
CA GLU A 409 -34.85 3.73 -6.53
C GLU A 409 -35.98 2.84 -5.98
N LYS A 410 -35.88 2.41 -4.71
CA LYS A 410 -36.94 1.65 -4.04
C LYS A 410 -38.23 2.45 -3.87
N ALA A 411 -38.12 3.76 -3.71
CA ALA A 411 -39.25 4.70 -3.70
C ALA A 411 -39.86 4.94 -5.09
N GLY A 412 -39.34 4.30 -6.15
CA GLY A 412 -39.84 4.42 -7.52
C GLY A 412 -39.32 5.64 -8.27
N ALA A 413 -38.28 6.30 -7.77
CA ALA A 413 -37.72 7.48 -8.41
C ALA A 413 -37.02 7.14 -9.73
N ARG A 414 -37.30 7.92 -10.77
CA ARG A 414 -36.68 7.78 -12.10
C ARG A 414 -35.55 8.78 -12.27
N PHE A 415 -34.45 8.35 -12.89
CA PHE A 415 -33.30 9.20 -13.17
C PHE A 415 -33.25 9.51 -14.66
N LEU A 416 -33.23 10.80 -15.01
CA LEU A 416 -33.14 11.25 -16.39
C LEU A 416 -31.90 12.13 -16.56
N TRP A 417 -30.97 11.67 -17.39
CA TRP A 417 -29.73 12.36 -17.72
C TRP A 417 -29.21 11.86 -19.08
N PRO A 418 -28.39 12.65 -19.80
CA PRO A 418 -28.10 14.06 -19.54
C PRO A 418 -29.26 14.95 -20.00
N VAL A 419 -29.74 15.84 -19.13
CA VAL A 419 -30.79 16.83 -19.46
C VAL A 419 -30.50 18.18 -18.83
N SER A 420 -30.80 19.24 -19.58
CA SER A 420 -30.67 20.63 -19.13
C SER A 420 -32.04 21.28 -19.03
N VAL A 421 -32.21 22.16 -18.05
CA VAL A 421 -33.47 22.89 -17.80
C VAL A 421 -33.41 24.28 -18.42
N SER A 422 -34.43 24.66 -19.17
CA SER A 422 -34.56 25.99 -19.79
C SER A 422 -35.45 26.93 -18.97
N ALA A 423 -36.55 26.40 -18.40
CA ALA A 423 -37.49 27.16 -17.60
C ALA A 423 -38.29 26.28 -16.61
N ILE A 424 -38.85 26.90 -15.58
CA ILE A 424 -39.86 26.29 -14.71
C ILE A 424 -41.17 27.05 -14.91
N THR A 425 -42.18 26.36 -15.41
CA THR A 425 -43.49 26.93 -15.76
C THR A 425 -44.56 26.48 -14.77
N THR A 426 -45.82 26.84 -15.02
CA THR A 426 -46.97 26.32 -14.28
C THR A 426 -47.34 24.90 -14.67
N GLU A 427 -46.96 24.45 -15.86
CA GLU A 427 -47.26 23.12 -16.38
C GLU A 427 -46.20 22.08 -15.97
N GLY A 428 -44.97 22.54 -15.70
CA GLY A 428 -43.88 21.70 -15.23
C GLY A 428 -42.49 22.28 -15.52
N VAL A 429 -41.48 21.40 -15.54
CA VAL A 429 -40.10 21.75 -15.88
C VAL A 429 -39.88 21.62 -17.39
N GLU A 430 -39.52 22.71 -18.04
CA GLU A 430 -39.19 22.75 -19.46
C GLU A 430 -37.70 22.41 -19.65
N LEU A 431 -37.44 21.42 -20.50
CA LEU A 431 -36.10 20.97 -20.85
C LEU A 431 -35.55 21.76 -22.06
N ALA A 432 -34.24 21.72 -22.25
CA ALA A 432 -33.57 22.41 -23.34
C ALA A 432 -33.98 21.93 -24.76
N ASP A 433 -34.51 20.71 -24.87
CA ASP A 433 -35.06 20.16 -26.13
C ASP A 433 -36.52 20.57 -26.39
N GLY A 434 -37.10 21.40 -25.52
CA GLY A 434 -38.50 21.87 -25.60
C GLY A 434 -39.52 20.92 -24.99
N LYS A 435 -39.11 19.75 -24.47
CA LYS A 435 -40.02 18.83 -23.77
C LYS A 435 -40.36 19.38 -22.39
N ILE A 436 -41.63 19.27 -21.99
CA ILE A 436 -42.08 19.61 -20.64
C ILE A 436 -42.22 18.32 -19.82
N LEU A 437 -41.63 18.30 -18.63
CA LEU A 437 -41.86 17.30 -17.59
C LEU A 437 -42.96 17.81 -16.65
N PRO A 438 -44.19 17.26 -16.73
CA PRO A 438 -45.30 17.76 -15.92
C PRO A 438 -45.06 17.49 -14.44
N CYS A 439 -45.15 18.51 -13.60
CA CYS A 439 -44.94 18.37 -12.16
C CYS A 439 -45.71 19.42 -11.35
N ASP A 440 -46.06 19.04 -10.13
CA ASP A 440 -46.76 19.88 -9.17
C ASP A 440 -45.77 20.52 -8.18
N THR A 441 -44.62 19.89 -7.97
CA THR A 441 -43.56 20.35 -7.08
C THR A 441 -42.21 20.23 -7.75
N VAL A 442 -41.40 21.30 -7.67
CA VAL A 442 -40.02 21.32 -8.17
C VAL A 442 -39.08 21.53 -7.00
N VAL A 443 -38.13 20.62 -6.81
CA VAL A 443 -37.06 20.74 -5.81
C VAL A 443 -35.74 20.96 -6.53
N VAL A 444 -34.89 21.86 -6.04
CA VAL A 444 -33.56 22.12 -6.62
C VAL A 444 -32.48 21.68 -5.64
N ALA A 445 -31.71 20.66 -6.04
CA ALA A 445 -30.67 19.97 -5.27
C ALA A 445 -29.29 20.07 -5.95
N ILE A 446 -28.94 21.25 -6.48
CA ILE A 446 -27.67 21.49 -7.21
C ILE A 446 -26.51 21.99 -6.31
N GLY A 447 -26.67 21.83 -5.00
CA GLY A 447 -25.68 22.18 -3.98
C GLY A 447 -25.82 23.58 -3.38
N ASP A 448 -25.14 23.78 -2.26
CA ASP A 448 -25.13 25.02 -1.49
C ASP A 448 -23.75 25.69 -1.52
N ARG A 449 -23.68 26.94 -1.06
CA ARG A 449 -22.45 27.71 -0.82
C ARG A 449 -22.39 28.19 0.64
N PRO A 450 -21.20 28.38 1.19
CA PRO A 450 -21.06 29.03 2.49
C PRO A 450 -21.42 30.52 2.40
N ASP A 451 -21.96 31.04 3.50
CA ASP A 451 -21.99 32.48 3.72
C ASP A 451 -20.60 32.92 4.21
N ILE A 452 -20.03 33.91 3.53
CA ILE A 452 -18.68 34.42 3.74
C ILE A 452 -18.69 35.93 4.04
N SER A 453 -19.88 36.54 4.12
CA SER A 453 -20.04 38.00 4.27
C SER A 453 -19.43 38.56 5.56
N PHE A 454 -19.34 37.72 6.60
CA PHE A 454 -18.77 38.05 7.90
C PHE A 454 -17.24 37.99 7.97
N LEU A 455 -16.57 37.43 6.95
CA LEU A 455 -15.12 37.29 6.97
C LEU A 455 -14.45 38.64 6.62
N PRO A 456 -13.36 39.01 7.30
CA PRO A 456 -12.57 40.18 6.95
C PRO A 456 -11.83 39.97 5.61
N THR A 457 -11.40 41.06 4.99
CA THR A 457 -10.68 41.04 3.69
C THR A 457 -9.33 40.31 3.72
N GLY A 458 -8.76 40.05 4.90
CA GLY A 458 -7.51 39.31 5.07
C GLY A 458 -7.62 37.79 4.93
N ILE A 459 -8.84 37.25 4.80
CA ILE A 459 -9.07 35.82 4.59
C ILE A 459 -9.34 35.55 3.10
N ASP A 460 -8.48 34.73 2.49
CA ASP A 460 -8.55 34.44 1.06
C ASP A 460 -9.79 33.60 0.70
N ILE A 461 -10.47 34.02 -0.38
CA ILE A 461 -11.69 33.39 -0.88
C ILE A 461 -11.52 33.09 -2.36
N ARG A 462 -11.85 31.86 -2.77
CA ARG A 462 -11.82 31.44 -4.18
C ARG A 462 -13.09 30.67 -4.53
N GLY A 463 -13.77 31.10 -5.59
CA GLY A 463 -14.99 30.45 -6.05
C GLY A 463 -16.13 30.45 -5.02
N GLY A 464 -16.12 31.39 -4.07
CA GLY A 464 -17.08 31.47 -2.97
C GLY A 464 -16.80 30.52 -1.81
N PHE A 465 -15.60 29.95 -1.71
CA PHE A 465 -15.16 29.10 -0.60
C PHE A 465 -13.88 29.67 0.05
N ILE A 466 -13.70 29.39 1.33
CA ILE A 466 -12.51 29.82 2.09
C ILE A 466 -11.30 28.99 1.63
N VAL A 467 -10.21 29.67 1.30
CA VAL A 467 -8.95 29.02 0.90
C VAL A 467 -8.17 28.60 2.14
N VAL A 468 -7.67 27.36 2.13
CA VAL A 468 -6.87 26.80 3.22
C VAL A 468 -5.72 25.92 2.71
N ASP A 469 -4.72 25.68 3.57
CA ASP A 469 -3.67 24.68 3.35
C ASP A 469 -4.10 23.24 3.75
N ASP A 470 -3.18 22.27 3.67
CA ASP A 470 -3.44 20.86 3.99
C ASP A 470 -3.78 20.60 5.47
N ALA A 471 -3.46 21.54 6.35
CA ALA A 471 -3.81 21.53 7.77
C ALA A 471 -5.01 22.44 8.09
N TYR A 472 -5.71 22.91 7.04
CA TYR A 472 -6.90 23.76 7.11
C TYR A 472 -6.67 25.17 7.68
N ARG A 473 -5.43 25.67 7.63
CA ARG A 473 -5.09 27.06 8.01
C ARG A 473 -5.52 28.01 6.90
N THR A 474 -6.12 29.14 7.28
CA THR A 474 -6.43 30.22 6.33
C THR A 474 -5.21 31.15 6.14
N SER A 475 -5.37 32.21 5.35
CA SER A 475 -4.38 33.28 5.24
C SER A 475 -4.23 34.11 6.52
N ASP A 476 -5.17 34.05 7.46
CA ASP A 476 -5.00 34.58 8.82
C ASP A 476 -4.41 33.47 9.73
N PRO A 477 -3.24 33.69 10.36
CA PRO A 477 -2.53 32.65 11.12
C PRO A 477 -3.25 32.18 12.39
N GLN A 478 -4.27 32.92 12.84
CA GLN A 478 -5.10 32.59 14.00
C GLN A 478 -6.40 31.88 13.59
N VAL A 479 -6.71 31.82 12.29
CA VAL A 479 -7.99 31.33 11.78
C VAL A 479 -7.82 30.07 10.93
N TYR A 480 -8.64 29.07 11.24
CA TYR A 480 -8.81 27.85 10.46
C TYR A 480 -10.20 27.84 9.83
N ALA A 481 -10.38 27.08 8.74
CA ALA A 481 -11.69 26.85 8.15
C ALA A 481 -11.85 25.39 7.72
N ILE A 482 -13.02 24.79 7.98
CA ILE A 482 -13.26 23.35 7.73
C ILE A 482 -14.68 23.03 7.25
N GLY A 483 -14.84 21.81 6.76
CA GLY A 483 -16.13 21.29 6.28
C GLY A 483 -16.62 22.00 5.02
N ASP A 484 -17.94 22.07 4.86
CA ASP A 484 -18.59 22.65 3.67
C ASP A 484 -18.26 24.14 3.44
N SER A 485 -17.65 24.84 4.42
CA SER A 485 -17.15 26.22 4.25
C SER A 485 -15.91 26.31 3.35
N VAL A 486 -15.15 25.23 3.24
CA VAL A 486 -13.97 25.11 2.38
C VAL A 486 -14.28 24.36 1.10
N LYS A 487 -14.96 23.22 1.23
CA LYS A 487 -15.40 22.41 0.09
C LYS A 487 -16.54 21.48 0.51
N PRO A 488 -17.52 21.20 -0.36
CA PRO A 488 -18.51 20.17 -0.10
C PRO A 488 -17.86 18.80 0.12
N GLY A 489 -18.35 18.02 1.08
CA GLY A 489 -17.83 16.70 1.38
C GLY A 489 -18.79 15.81 2.18
N LEU A 490 -18.29 14.68 2.65
CA LEU A 490 -19.02 13.76 3.53
C LEU A 490 -18.97 14.23 4.99
N LEU A 491 -19.90 13.75 5.81
CA LEU A 491 -19.87 13.97 7.27
C LEU A 491 -18.55 13.53 7.91
N THR A 492 -17.97 12.44 7.42
CA THR A 492 -16.68 11.94 7.89
C THR A 492 -15.53 12.85 7.51
N ASP A 493 -15.60 13.55 6.36
CA ASP A 493 -14.58 14.53 5.97
C ASP A 493 -14.62 15.74 6.91
N ALA A 494 -15.83 16.22 7.22
CA ALA A 494 -16.07 17.29 8.18
C ALA A 494 -15.50 16.95 9.58
N ILE A 495 -15.79 15.75 10.09
CA ILE A 495 -15.29 15.27 11.39
C ILE A 495 -13.76 15.07 11.35
N GLY A 496 -13.23 14.48 10.27
CA GLY A 496 -11.81 14.26 10.09
C GLY A 496 -11.00 15.56 10.00
N ALA A 497 -11.54 16.57 9.32
CA ALA A 497 -10.98 17.92 9.29
C ALA A 497 -10.94 18.52 10.71
N GLY A 498 -12.01 18.35 11.48
CA GLY A 498 -12.03 18.82 12.87
C GLY A 498 -10.92 18.21 13.72
N ARG A 499 -10.71 16.90 13.62
CA ARG A 499 -9.59 16.22 14.32
C ARG A 499 -8.21 16.69 13.85
N THR A 500 -8.06 16.94 12.55
CA THR A 500 -6.79 17.43 11.98
C THR A 500 -6.47 18.82 12.53
N VAL A 501 -7.44 19.73 12.50
CA VAL A 501 -7.30 21.09 13.05
C VAL A 501 -7.00 21.07 14.54
N SER A 502 -7.71 20.25 15.34
CA SER A 502 -7.47 20.18 16.78
C SER A 502 -6.04 19.75 17.11
N ARG A 503 -5.47 18.82 16.34
CA ARG A 503 -4.07 18.37 16.50
C ARG A 503 -3.07 19.44 16.10
N ASP A 504 -3.32 20.13 14.99
CA ASP A 504 -2.49 21.26 14.52
C ASP A 504 -2.48 22.39 15.56
N ILE A 505 -3.65 22.76 16.09
CA ILE A 505 -3.79 23.76 17.16
C ILE A 505 -3.04 23.32 18.43
N ASP A 506 -3.25 22.09 18.92
CA ASP A 506 -2.58 21.58 20.13
C ASP A 506 -1.05 21.59 19.97
N ALA A 507 -0.53 21.16 18.82
CA ALA A 507 0.90 21.19 18.53
C ALA A 507 1.46 22.61 18.53
N ARG A 508 0.80 23.55 17.84
CA ARG A 508 1.21 24.96 17.81
C ARG A 508 1.19 25.60 19.20
N LEU A 509 0.19 25.29 20.01
CA LEU A 509 0.11 25.77 21.40
C LEU A 509 1.25 25.20 22.27
N LYS A 510 1.77 24.02 21.94
CA LYS A 510 2.91 23.38 22.60
C LYS A 510 4.27 23.76 22.00
N GLY A 511 4.31 24.55 20.93
CA GLY A 511 5.54 24.89 20.21
C GLY A 511 6.16 23.70 19.45
N LEU A 512 5.33 22.76 19.00
CA LEU A 512 5.72 21.63 18.17
C LEU A 512 5.43 21.95 16.70
N ASP A 513 6.42 21.75 15.83
CA ASP A 513 6.33 22.16 14.42
C ASP A 513 5.49 21.21 13.55
N GLU A 514 5.26 19.95 13.94
CA GLU A 514 4.41 19.03 13.16
C GLU A 514 3.67 17.99 14.02
N PRO A 515 2.33 17.91 13.93
CA PRO A 515 1.56 16.78 14.42
C PRO A 515 1.11 15.89 13.25
N PHE A 516 1.95 14.98 12.76
CA PHE A 516 1.49 13.97 11.81
C PHE A 516 2.05 12.57 12.08
N ASP A 517 1.31 11.80 12.87
CA ASP A 517 1.32 10.34 12.74
C ASP A 517 0.61 9.96 11.43
N ARG A 518 1.33 9.96 10.31
CA ARG A 518 0.87 9.33 9.07
C ARG A 518 1.87 8.25 8.66
N LEU A 519 1.61 7.04 9.12
CA LEU A 519 2.28 5.87 8.55
C LEU A 519 1.82 5.71 7.07
N PRO A 520 2.70 5.26 6.16
CA PRO A 520 2.29 4.96 4.81
C PRO A 520 1.25 3.82 4.80
N PRO A 521 0.30 3.81 3.84
CA PRO A 521 -0.63 2.70 3.69
C PRO A 521 0.14 1.42 3.35
N MET A 522 -0.29 0.29 3.90
CA MET A 522 0.37 -0.98 3.63
C MET A 522 0.11 -1.46 2.20
N ASN A 523 1.03 -2.25 1.66
CA ASN A 523 0.78 -3.01 0.44
C ASN A 523 -0.27 -4.11 0.72
N THR A 524 -1.44 -4.01 0.09
CA THR A 524 -2.53 -4.98 0.29
C THR A 524 -2.25 -6.36 -0.32
N GLU A 525 -1.23 -6.50 -1.18
CA GLU A 525 -0.80 -7.78 -1.79
C GLU A 525 -0.07 -8.70 -0.82
N SER A 526 0.48 -8.14 0.26
CA SER A 526 1.18 -8.93 1.28
C SER A 526 0.20 -9.79 2.08
N VAL A 527 -1.07 -9.39 2.16
CA VAL A 527 -2.13 -10.09 2.89
C VAL A 527 -2.58 -11.32 2.12
N LYS A 528 -2.60 -12.48 2.78
CA LYS A 528 -2.99 -13.75 2.17
C LYS A 528 -4.44 -14.07 2.51
N LEU A 529 -5.31 -13.89 1.52
CA LEU A 529 -6.74 -14.13 1.68
C LEU A 529 -7.15 -15.60 1.50
N GLN A 530 -6.22 -16.47 1.08
CA GLN A 530 -6.43 -17.91 0.92
C GLN A 530 -6.78 -18.62 2.24
N TYR A 531 -6.51 -17.98 3.38
CA TYR A 531 -6.86 -18.47 4.71
C TYR A 531 -8.33 -18.24 5.09
N TYR A 532 -9.13 -17.54 4.26
CA TYR A 532 -10.51 -17.18 4.58
C TYR A 532 -11.52 -17.92 3.70
N ASP A 533 -12.59 -18.40 4.33
CA ASP A 533 -13.72 -19.06 3.66
C ASP A 533 -14.59 -18.04 2.90
N PRO A 534 -14.76 -18.18 1.56
CA PRO A 534 -15.64 -17.31 0.78
C PRO A 534 -17.13 -17.50 1.08
N GLY A 535 -17.54 -18.66 1.61
CA GLY A 535 -18.93 -18.93 1.99
C GLY A 535 -19.38 -18.19 3.25
N ARG A 536 -18.43 -17.76 4.08
CA ARG A 536 -18.72 -17.09 5.36
C ARG A 536 -19.06 -15.62 5.14
N ARG A 537 -20.29 -15.24 5.47
CA ARG A 537 -20.76 -13.85 5.38
C ARG A 537 -20.68 -13.16 6.75
N PRO A 538 -20.46 -11.83 6.79
CA PRO A 538 -20.57 -11.08 8.03
C PRO A 538 -21.97 -11.21 8.61
N GLY A 539 -22.08 -11.61 9.88
CA GLY A 539 -23.31 -11.50 10.66
C GLY A 539 -23.45 -10.10 11.27
N GLU A 540 -24.50 -9.87 12.06
CA GLU A 540 -24.65 -8.62 12.83
C GLU A 540 -23.85 -8.62 14.14
N ASP A 541 -23.37 -9.79 14.57
CA ASP A 541 -22.55 -9.93 15.77
C ASP A 541 -21.11 -9.42 15.53
N ILE A 542 -20.68 -8.49 16.38
CA ILE A 542 -19.37 -7.85 16.30
C ILE A 542 -18.24 -8.84 16.62
N VAL A 543 -18.48 -9.83 17.48
CA VAL A 543 -17.47 -10.84 17.83
C VAL A 543 -17.22 -11.74 16.63
N GLU A 544 -18.27 -12.25 15.99
CA GLU A 544 -18.15 -13.01 14.75
C GLU A 544 -17.48 -12.19 13.64
N CYS A 545 -17.90 -10.94 13.41
CA CYS A 545 -17.29 -10.06 12.41
C CYS A 545 -15.79 -9.87 12.62
N SER A 546 -15.34 -9.78 13.88
CA SER A 546 -13.92 -9.63 14.21
C SER A 546 -13.05 -10.78 13.69
N THR A 547 -13.62 -11.99 13.55
CA THR A 547 -12.89 -13.17 13.06
C THR A 547 -12.61 -13.10 11.55
N LEU A 548 -13.46 -12.40 10.79
CA LEU A 548 -13.35 -12.20 9.35
C LEU A 548 -12.30 -11.17 8.96
N CYS A 549 -11.91 -10.29 9.88
CA CYS A 549 -10.92 -9.26 9.65
C CYS A 549 -9.55 -9.89 9.35
N ALA A 550 -8.96 -9.48 8.22
CA ALA A 550 -7.67 -9.97 7.76
C ALA A 550 -6.47 -9.44 8.58
N SER A 551 -6.72 -8.55 9.54
CA SER A 551 -5.70 -7.91 10.37
C SER A 551 -4.58 -7.25 9.56
N CYS A 552 -4.95 -6.60 8.46
CA CYS A 552 -4.04 -5.85 7.61
C CYS A 552 -3.19 -4.88 8.46
N GLY A 553 -1.86 -4.98 8.40
CA GLY A 553 -0.93 -4.07 9.08
C GLY A 553 -0.71 -4.40 10.57
N GLY A 554 -1.39 -5.41 11.13
CA GLY A 554 -1.20 -5.86 12.50
C GLY A 554 -1.12 -7.39 12.61
N CYS A 555 -0.13 -7.90 13.35
CA CYS A 555 0.03 -9.32 13.61
C CYS A 555 -1.20 -9.86 14.39
N ARG A 556 -1.56 -11.12 14.11
CA ARG A 556 -2.64 -11.84 14.81
C ARG A 556 -2.14 -12.78 15.91
N ASP A 557 -0.83 -12.79 16.15
CA ASP A 557 -0.18 -13.71 17.08
C ASP A 557 -0.48 -15.20 16.84
N CYS A 558 -0.62 -15.61 15.56
CA CYS A 558 -1.09 -16.95 15.23
C CYS A 558 -0.03 -18.06 15.34
N GLY A 559 1.24 -17.74 15.66
CA GLY A 559 2.34 -18.70 15.76
C GLY A 559 2.79 -19.35 14.44
N LEU A 560 2.08 -19.14 13.33
CA LEU A 560 2.34 -19.86 12.08
C LEU A 560 3.77 -19.68 11.57
N CYS A 561 4.36 -18.49 11.73
CA CYS A 561 5.74 -18.22 11.32
C CYS A 561 6.79 -18.97 12.17
N GLU A 562 6.50 -19.28 13.43
CA GLU A 562 7.34 -20.14 14.26
C GLU A 562 7.21 -21.59 13.80
N THR A 563 5.96 -22.06 13.62
CA THR A 563 5.67 -23.44 13.24
C THR A 563 6.26 -23.83 11.88
N VAL A 564 6.19 -22.94 10.88
CA VAL A 564 6.70 -23.23 9.52
C VAL A 564 8.20 -22.99 9.38
N CYS A 565 8.89 -22.46 10.39
CA CYS A 565 10.31 -22.15 10.28
C CYS A 565 11.13 -23.46 10.32
N PRO A 566 11.78 -23.87 9.21
CA PRO A 566 12.48 -25.16 9.15
C PRO A 566 13.71 -25.24 10.06
N ARG A 567 14.22 -24.08 10.49
CA ARG A 567 15.41 -23.96 11.35
C ARG A 567 15.08 -23.50 12.77
N GLN A 568 13.80 -23.36 13.10
CA GLN A 568 13.34 -22.80 14.39
C GLN A 568 14.00 -21.45 14.71
N ALA A 569 14.29 -20.67 13.68
CA ALA A 569 14.94 -19.37 13.81
C ALA A 569 13.95 -18.26 14.21
N VAL A 570 12.64 -18.47 14.06
CA VAL A 570 11.62 -17.51 14.47
C VAL A 570 11.10 -17.91 15.84
N SER A 571 11.03 -16.96 16.77
CA SER A 571 10.48 -17.17 18.11
C SER A 571 9.60 -16.00 18.56
N ARG A 572 8.53 -16.30 19.27
CA ARG A 572 7.66 -15.33 19.94
C ARG A 572 8.21 -14.97 21.31
N ARG A 573 8.15 -13.70 21.67
CA ARG A 573 8.53 -13.17 22.98
C ARG A 573 7.40 -12.33 23.55
N ASP A 574 7.01 -12.62 24.79
CA ASP A 574 6.06 -11.81 25.54
C ASP A 574 6.70 -10.48 25.98
N LEU A 575 5.94 -9.40 25.83
CA LEU A 575 6.27 -8.06 26.29
C LEU A 575 5.38 -7.69 27.48
N GLN A 576 5.70 -6.59 28.15
CA GLN A 576 4.87 -6.08 29.25
C GLN A 576 3.46 -5.71 28.75
N ARG A 577 2.47 -5.79 29.65
CA ARG A 577 1.05 -5.44 29.39
C ARG A 577 0.40 -6.27 28.27
N GLY A 578 0.75 -7.55 28.14
CA GLY A 578 0.15 -8.45 27.14
C GLY A 578 0.55 -8.15 25.70
N GLY A 579 1.61 -7.36 25.50
CA GLY A 579 2.23 -7.21 24.18
C GLY A 579 3.04 -8.45 23.81
N TYR A 580 3.39 -8.58 22.53
CA TYR A 580 4.25 -9.64 22.04
C TYR A 580 5.08 -9.14 20.87
N GLU A 581 6.22 -9.78 20.63
CA GLU A 581 7.04 -9.57 19.43
C GLU A 581 7.52 -10.91 18.87
N TYR A 582 7.74 -10.96 17.55
CA TYR A 582 8.42 -12.09 16.93
C TYR A 582 9.82 -11.68 16.53
N ARG A 583 10.81 -12.48 16.94
CA ARG A 583 12.22 -12.25 16.64
C ARG A 583 12.75 -13.33 15.71
N VAL A 584 13.79 -12.97 14.95
CA VAL A 584 14.51 -13.91 14.11
C VAL A 584 15.94 -14.01 14.63
N ASP A 585 16.34 -15.23 15.00
CA ASP A 585 17.72 -15.59 15.29
C ASP A 585 18.52 -15.60 13.98
N GLY A 586 19.48 -14.69 13.88
CA GLY A 586 20.31 -14.54 12.70
C GLY A 586 21.23 -15.74 12.45
N ASP A 587 21.67 -16.44 13.48
CA ASP A 587 22.64 -17.53 13.34
C ASP A 587 21.97 -18.80 12.82
N LEU A 588 20.67 -18.95 13.09
CA LEU A 588 19.84 -20.05 12.60
C LEU A 588 19.13 -19.74 11.27
N CYS A 589 18.80 -18.48 11.02
CA CYS A 589 17.99 -18.09 9.87
C CYS A 589 18.76 -18.20 8.55
N ILE A 590 18.19 -18.97 7.62
CA ILE A 590 18.72 -19.24 6.27
C ILE A 590 18.11 -18.33 5.18
N GLY A 591 17.29 -17.33 5.53
CA GLY A 591 16.70 -16.39 4.58
C GLY A 591 15.68 -16.99 3.59
N CYS A 592 15.10 -18.15 3.89
CA CYS A 592 14.19 -18.88 2.98
C CYS A 592 12.81 -18.22 2.73
N GLY A 593 12.38 -17.30 3.60
CA GLY A 593 11.12 -16.56 3.44
C GLY A 593 9.82 -17.32 3.75
N PHE A 594 9.87 -18.54 4.31
CA PHE A 594 8.65 -19.26 4.69
C PHE A 594 7.76 -18.50 5.69
N CYS A 595 8.35 -17.77 6.65
CA CYS A 595 7.60 -16.91 7.57
C CYS A 595 6.83 -15.81 6.84
N ALA A 596 7.41 -15.22 5.79
CA ALA A 596 6.78 -14.22 4.94
C ALA A 596 5.69 -14.84 4.05
N GLY A 597 5.98 -15.98 3.41
CA GLY A 597 5.03 -16.68 2.55
C GLY A 597 3.79 -17.19 3.29
N ALA A 598 3.97 -17.65 4.54
CA ALA A 598 2.88 -18.20 5.35
C ALA A 598 2.12 -17.13 6.16
N CYS A 599 2.61 -15.89 6.26
CA CYS A 599 1.95 -14.89 7.09
C CYS A 599 0.59 -14.48 6.51
N PRO A 600 -0.55 -14.76 7.19
CA PRO A 600 -1.86 -14.39 6.65
C PRO A 600 -2.06 -12.87 6.56
N CYS A 601 -1.39 -12.11 7.44
CA CYS A 601 -1.54 -10.68 7.60
C CYS A 601 -0.51 -9.87 6.79
N GLY A 602 0.47 -10.53 6.18
CA GLY A 602 1.52 -9.88 5.40
C GLY A 602 2.49 -9.01 6.21
N ILE A 603 2.79 -9.40 7.45
CA ILE A 603 3.62 -8.63 8.41
C ILE A 603 5.12 -8.86 8.21
N TRP A 604 5.49 -10.03 7.72
CA TRP A 604 6.88 -10.36 7.47
C TRP A 604 7.30 -9.85 6.09
N GLU A 605 8.34 -9.04 6.06
CA GLU A 605 8.95 -8.53 4.83
C GLU A 605 10.35 -9.14 4.65
N MET A 606 10.67 -9.61 3.45
CA MET A 606 12.02 -10.06 3.12
C MET A 606 12.83 -8.88 2.60
N LYS A 607 13.88 -8.50 3.30
CA LYS A 607 14.80 -7.44 2.90
C LYS A 607 16.15 -8.00 2.53
N GLU A 608 16.90 -7.31 1.67
CA GLU A 608 18.30 -7.65 1.44
C GLU A 608 19.08 -7.53 2.74
N ASN A 609 19.99 -8.48 2.98
CA ASN A 609 20.86 -8.43 4.14
C ASN A 609 21.89 -7.33 3.94
N GLU A 610 22.18 -6.58 5.00
CA GLU A 610 23.21 -5.54 4.93
C GLU A 610 24.57 -6.19 4.61
N PRO A 611 25.37 -5.61 3.69
CA PRO A 611 26.70 -6.10 3.40
C PRO A 611 27.56 -6.09 4.66
N LEU A 612 28.48 -7.04 4.75
CA LEU A 612 29.64 -6.90 5.63
C LEU A 612 30.53 -5.83 4.99
N ASP A 613 30.40 -4.58 5.42
CA ASP A 613 31.33 -3.49 5.04
C ASP A 613 32.76 -3.76 5.55
#